data_AF-A0A2V8M3U7-F1
#
_entry.id   AF-A0A2V8M3U7-F1
#
_cell.length_a   1.000
_cell.length_b   1.000
_cell.length_c   1.000
_cell.angle_alpha   90.00
_cell.angle_beta   90.00
_cell.angle_gamma   90.00
#
_symmetry.space_group_name_H-M   'P 1'
#
loop_
_entity.id
_entity.type
_entity.pdbx_description
1 polymer ?
#
loop_
_entity_poly.entity_id
_entity_poly.type
_entity_poly.pdbx_seq_one_letter_code
_entity_poly.pdbx_strand_id
1 'polypeptide(L)' 'MSTTPERIVTIFGGSKCRESDPEYSQALRVGELLADAGLTICTGGYSGVMEAASRGAHERGGRVIGITM' A
#
# COMPACT_ATOMS: atom_id res chain seq x y z
N MET A 1 9.47 26.91 -3.01
CA MET A 1 8.78 25.61 -2.93
C MET A 1 9.76 24.54 -3.37
N SER A 2 10.20 23.67 -2.46
CA SER A 2 11.11 22.58 -2.79
C SER A 2 10.31 21.48 -3.49
N THR A 3 10.45 21.37 -4.82
CA THR A 3 9.84 20.30 -5.62
C THR A 3 10.65 19.03 -5.47
N THR A 4 10.52 18.36 -4.32
CA THR A 4 11.04 17.00 -4.19
C THR A 4 10.19 16.11 -5.10
N PRO A 5 10.78 15.35 -6.03
CA PRO A 5 10.02 14.50 -6.94
C PRO A 5 9.21 13.48 -6.12
N GLU A 6 7.97 13.25 -6.54
CA GLU A 6 7.11 12.26 -5.92
C GLU A 6 7.79 10.88 -5.98
N ARG A 7 7.89 10.21 -4.83
CA ARG A 7 8.45 8.87 -4.72
C ARG A 7 7.32 7.87 -4.58
N ILE A 8 7.32 6.89 -5.47
CA ILE A 8 6.29 5.86 -5.56
C ILE A 8 6.91 4.50 -5.23
N VAL A 9 6.26 3.75 -4.34
CA VAL A 9 6.65 2.38 -3.99
C VAL A 9 5.60 1.42 -4.53
N THR A 10 6.01 0.54 -5.44
CA THR A 10 5.14 -0.51 -5.98
C THR A 10 5.21 -1.77 -5.11
N ILE A 11 4.06 -2.27 -4.68
CA ILE A 11 3.95 -3.46 -3.83
C ILE A 11 3.28 -4.59 -4.62
N PHE A 12 3.96 -5.74 -4.65
CA PHE A 12 3.45 -6.98 -5.21
C PHE A 12 3.25 -8.01 -4.10
N GLY A 13 2.17 -8.80 -4.22
CA GLY A 13 1.90 -9.87 -3.28
C GLY A 13 0.69 -10.71 -3.68
N GLY A 14 0.47 -11.80 -2.95
CA GLY A 14 -0.57 -12.77 -3.26
C GLY A 14 -1.99 -12.21 -3.10
N SER A 15 -2.86 -12.51 -4.06
CA SER A 15 -4.27 -12.09 -4.07
C SER A 15 -5.18 -12.90 -3.13
N LYS A 16 -4.69 -14.05 -2.64
CA LYS A 16 -5.44 -14.99 -1.79
C LYS A 16 -5.19 -14.83 -0.29
N CYS A 17 -4.33 -13.87 0.09
CA CYS A 17 -4.07 -13.53 1.48
C CYS A 17 -5.37 -13.04 2.14
N ARG A 18 -5.67 -13.51 3.34
CA ARG A 18 -6.85 -13.15 4.14
C ARG A 18 -6.45 -12.27 5.31
N GLU A 19 -7.40 -11.52 5.88
CA GLU A 19 -7.14 -10.67 7.06
C GLU A 19 -6.57 -11.41 8.27
N SER A 20 -6.87 -12.72 8.41
CA SER A 20 -6.34 -13.58 9.45
C SER A 20 -4.88 -13.99 9.24
N ASP A 21 -4.37 -13.86 8.02
CA ASP A 21 -3.04 -14.33 7.66
C ASP A 21 -2.00 -13.30 8.14
N PRO A 22 -0.85 -13.74 8.69
CA PRO A 22 0.22 -12.84 9.14
C PRO A 22 0.65 -11.84 8.07
N GLU A 23 0.71 -12.28 6.82
CA GLU A 23 1.10 -11.47 5.66
C GLU A 23 0.16 -10.28 5.42
N TYR A 24 -1.14 -10.40 5.74
CA TYR A 24 -2.09 -9.29 5.63
C TYR A 24 -1.76 -8.22 6.67
N SER A 25 -1.56 -8.62 7.93
CA SER A 25 -1.20 -7.69 9.01
C SER A 25 0.14 -6.98 8.76
N GLN A 26 1.10 -7.71 8.19
CA GLN A 26 2.39 -7.15 7.79
C GLN A 26 2.25 -6.17 6.62
N ALA A 27 1.47 -6.52 5.60
CA ALA A 27 1.22 -5.64 4.46
C ALA A 27 0.48 -4.36 4.86
N LEU A 28 -0.52 -4.47 5.74
CA LEU A 28 -1.20 -3.33 6.36
C LEU A 28 -0.19 -2.41 7.05
N ARG A 29 0.67 -2.99 7.92
CA ARG A 29 1.69 -2.23 8.64
C ARG A 29 2.71 -1.56 7.71
N VAL A 30 3.11 -2.23 6.63
CA VAL A 30 3.98 -1.64 5.59
C VAL A 30 3.29 -0.44 4.95
N GLY A 31 2.00 -0.57 4.61
CA GLY A 31 1.20 0.51 4.04
C GLY A 31 1.18 1.76 4.94
N GLU A 32 0.93 1.56 6.23
CA GLU A 32 0.93 2.64 7.23
C GLU A 32 2.28 3.36 7.31
N LEU A 33 3.38 2.60 7.39
CA LEU A 33 4.73 3.13 7.53
C LEU A 33 5.17 3.94 6.30
N LEU A 34 4.80 3.48 5.10
CA LEU A 34 5.11 4.19 3.86
C LEU A 34 4.33 5.49 3.74
N ALA A 35 3.06 5.50 4.14
CA ALA A 35 2.25 6.72 4.20
C ALA A 35 2.80 7.72 5.23
N ASP A 36 3.16 7.26 6.43
CA ASP A 36 3.81 8.10 7.46
C ASP A 36 5.14 8.71 6.97
N ALA A 37 5.85 8.02 6.07
CA ALA A 37 7.07 8.51 5.43
C ALA A 37 6.82 9.47 4.25
N GLY A 38 5.56 9.78 3.92
CA GLY A 38 5.20 10.65 2.81
C GLY A 38 5.41 10.02 1.43
N LEU A 39 5.40 8.69 1.34
CA LEU A 39 5.55 7.95 0.09
C LEU A 39 4.18 7.59 -0.50
N THR A 40 4.08 7.63 -1.83
CA THR A 40 2.90 7.17 -2.55
C THR A 40 3.01 5.67 -2.78
N ILE A 41 1.92 4.93 -2.52
CA ILE A 41 1.87 3.48 -2.78
C ILE A 41 1.24 3.21 -4.14
N CYS A 42 1.80 2.25 -4.88
CA CYS A 42 1.23 1.69 -6.10
C CYS A 42 1.02 0.17 -5.95
N THR A 43 -0.16 -0.34 -6.29
CA THR A 43 -0.46 -1.78 -6.28
C THR A 43 -1.26 -2.19 -7.52
N GLY A 44 -1.51 -3.49 -7.67
CA GLY A 44 -2.46 -3.98 -8.69
C GLY A 44 -3.94 -3.73 -8.36
N GLY A 45 -4.28 -3.14 -7.21
CA GLY A 45 -5.64 -2.71 -6.87
C GLY A 45 -6.65 -3.79 -6.46
N TYR A 46 -6.26 -5.07 -6.49
CA TYR A 46 -7.12 -6.20 -6.11
C TYR A 46 -6.86 -6.68 -4.67
N SER A 47 -7.49 -7.80 -4.29
CA SER A 47 -7.53 -8.35 -2.93
C SER A 47 -6.17 -8.80 -2.36
N GLY A 48 -6.17 -9.10 -1.07
CA GLY A 48 -5.06 -9.76 -0.38
C GLY A 48 -3.96 -8.79 0.03
N VAL A 49 -2.69 -9.11 -0.27
CA VAL A 49 -1.55 -8.27 0.16
C VAL A 49 -1.64 -6.85 -0.42
N MET A 50 -2.09 -6.73 -1.67
CA MET A 50 -2.23 -5.43 -2.34
C MET A 50 -3.30 -4.56 -1.68
N GLU A 51 -4.45 -5.16 -1.35
CA GLU A 51 -5.52 -4.53 -0.59
C GLU A 51 -5.04 -4.09 0.79
N ALA A 52 -4.39 -4.98 1.54
CA ALA A 52 -3.88 -4.69 2.88
C ALA A 52 -2.93 -3.48 2.88
N ALA A 53 -1.95 -3.46 1.97
CA ALA A 53 -1.01 -2.34 1.87
C ALA A 53 -1.69 -1.04 1.43
N SER A 54 -2.64 -1.14 0.48
CA SER A 54 -3.44 0.01 0.03
C SER A 54 -4.28 0.58 1.16
N ARG A 55 -4.92 -0.29 1.94
CA ARG A 55 -5.73 0.07 3.12
C ARG A 55 -4.88 0.76 4.17
N GLY A 56 -3.73 0.18 4.53
CA GLY A 56 -2.85 0.74 5.56
C GLY A 56 -2.35 2.14 5.21
N ALA A 57 -2.01 2.39 3.95
CA ALA A 57 -1.65 3.74 3.52
C ALA A 57 -2.83 4.69 3.52
N HIS A 58 -4.00 4.26 3.03
CA HIS A 58 -5.19 5.10 2.96
C HIS A 58 -5.67 5.53 4.35
N GLU A 59 -5.69 4.63 5.34
CA GLU A 59 -6.07 4.91 6.72
C GLU A 59 -5.14 5.95 7.40
N ARG A 60 -3.89 6.08 6.92
CA ARG A 60 -2.93 7.11 7.36
C ARG A 60 -2.97 8.40 6.52
N GLY A 61 -3.90 8.50 5.57
CA GLY A 61 -4.00 9.65 4.66
C GLY A 61 -2.96 9.66 3.53
N GLY A 62 -2.26 8.55 3.32
CA GLY A 62 -1.32 8.37 2.22
C GLY A 62 -2.01 8.25 0.87
N ARG A 63 -1.29 8.62 -0.20
CA ARG A 63 -1.78 8.47 -1.58
C ARG A 63 -1.58 7.03 -2.04
N VAL A 64 -2.61 6.46 -2.65
CA VAL A 64 -2.62 5.10 -3.20
C VAL A 64 -3.01 5.12 -4.66
N ILE A 65 -2.31 4.34 -5.48
CA ILE A 65 -2.55 4.15 -6.91
C ILE A 65 -2.81 2.66 -7.14
N GLY A 66 -3.97 2.32 -7.69
CA GLY A 66 -4.29 0.96 -8.15
C GLY A 66 -4.19 0.87 -9.66
N ILE A 67 -3.43 -0.10 -10.18
CA ILE A 67 -3.35 -0.40 -11.62
C ILE A 67 -4.12 -1.69 -11.89
N THR A 68 -5.35 -1.53 -12.38
CA THR A 68 -6.28 -2.62 -12.68
C THR A 68 -6.48 -2.78 -14.19
N MET A 69 -6.94 -3.95 -14.62
CA MET A 69 -7.42 -4.24 -15.99
C MET A 69 -8.95 -4.26 -16.03
#